data_AF-A0A850SFT2-F1
#
_entry.id   AF-A0A850SFT2-F1
#
_cell.length_a   1.000
_cell.length_b   1.000
_cell.length_c   1.000
_cell.angle_alpha   90.00
_cell.angle_beta   90.00
_cell.angle_gamma   90.00
#
_symmetry.space_group_name_H-M   'P 1'
#
loop_
_entity.id
_entity.type
_entity.pdbx_description
1 polymer ?
#
loop_
_entity_poly.entity_id
_entity_poly.type
_entity_poly.pdbx_seq_one_letter_code
_entity_poly.pdbx_strand_id
1 'polypeptide(L)' 'MPMDVCPICYKFLQSIYDRKKMREVRLDENKPCMSSYHKKLTDSFKS' A
#
# COMPACT_ATOMS: atom_id res chain seq x y z
N MET A 1 -9.25 -7.26 -10.26
CA MET A 1 -8.94 -8.15 -9.11
C MET A 1 -8.61 -7.24 -7.93
N PRO A 2 -9.33 -7.33 -6.81
CA PRO A 2 -9.01 -6.54 -5.62
C PRO A 2 -7.60 -6.93 -5.10
N MET A 3 -6.86 -5.94 -4.63
CA MET A 3 -5.49 -6.12 -4.18
C MET A 3 -5.44 -6.15 -2.66
N ASP A 4 -5.09 -7.31 -2.08
CA ASP A 4 -4.91 -7.44 -0.63
C ASP A 4 -3.49 -7.02 -0.23
N VAL A 5 -3.39 -6.09 0.71
CA VAL A 5 -2.12 -5.50 1.15
C VAL A 5 -2.00 -5.52 2.68
N CYS A 6 -0.77 -5.53 3.18
CA CYS A 6 -0.50 -5.44 4.61
C CYS A 6 -0.84 -4.04 5.17
N PRO A 7 -0.91 -3.87 6.50
CA PRO A 7 -1.26 -2.59 7.15
C PRO A 7 -0.41 -1.39 6.74
N ILE A 8 0.91 -1.59 6.55
CA ILE A 8 1.83 -0.50 6.21
C ILE A 8 1.61 -0.04 4.76
N CYS A 9 1.54 -0.99 3.82
CA CYS A 9 1.22 -0.70 2.42
C CYS A 9 -0.16 -0.05 2.29
N TYR A 10 -1.15 -0.49 3.07
CA TYR A 10 -2.50 0.11 3.05
C TYR A 10 -2.48 1.59 3.46
N LYS A 11 -1.76 1.94 4.54
CA LYS A 11 -1.59 3.34 4.98
C LYS A 11 -0.87 4.20 3.92
N PHE A 12 0.14 3.65 3.27
CA PHE A 12 0.82 4.36 2.19
C PHE A 12 -0.10 4.57 0.99
N LEU A 13 -0.83 3.53 0.57
CA LEU A 13 -1.79 3.65 -0.52
C LEU A 13 -2.88 4.67 -0.18
N GLN A 14 -3.34 4.75 1.07
CA GLN A 14 -4.26 5.82 1.51
C GLN A 14 -3.73 7.23 1.29
N SER A 15 -2.41 7.47 1.36
CA SER A 15 -1.85 8.80 1.16
C SER A 15 -1.65 9.17 -0.31
N ILE A 16 -1.58 8.18 -1.23
CA ILE A 16 -1.31 8.41 -2.66
C ILE A 16 -2.47 8.06 -3.59
N TYR A 17 -3.44 7.25 -3.16
CA TYR A 17 -4.57 6.82 -3.98
C TYR A 17 -5.84 7.60 -3.65
N ASP A 18 -6.59 7.90 -4.70
CA ASP A 18 -7.93 8.47 -4.57
C ASP A 18 -8.93 7.46 -4.00
N ARG A 19 -10.05 7.96 -3.46
CA ARG A 19 -11.15 7.14 -2.91
C ARG A 19 -11.65 6.07 -3.88
N LYS A 20 -11.62 6.30 -5.19
CA LYS A 20 -12.01 5.31 -6.20
C LYS A 20 -11.06 4.13 -6.22
N LYS A 21 -9.75 4.38 -6.26
CA LYS A 21 -8.71 3.33 -6.27
C LYS A 21 -8.64 2.60 -4.93
N MET A 22 -8.85 3.31 -3.82
CA MET A 22 -8.89 2.69 -2.49
C MET A 22 -10.00 1.64 -2.32
N ARG A 23 -11.10 1.71 -3.08
CA ARG A 23 -12.17 0.68 -3.06
C ARG A 23 -11.70 -0.68 -3.60
N GLU A 24 -10.64 -0.69 -4.41
CA GLU A 24 -10.06 -1.89 -4.98
C GLU A 24 -8.95 -2.48 -4.10
N VAL A 25 -8.58 -1.79 -3.01
CA VAL A 25 -7.53 -2.20 -2.08
C VAL A 25 -8.19 -2.75 -0.81
N ARG A 26 -7.75 -3.93 -0.39
CA ARG A 26 -8.21 -4.57 0.84
C ARG A 26 -7.06 -4.69 1.82
N LEU A 27 -7.34 -4.36 3.08
CA LEU A 27 -6.40 -4.56 4.18
C LEU A 27 -6.48 -6.03 4.64
N ASP A 28 -5.34 -6.70 4.63
CA ASP A 28 -5.18 -8.03 5.23
C ASP A 28 -4.10 -7.96 6.31
N GLU A 29 -4.52 -8.07 7.58
CA GLU A 29 -3.64 -7.96 8.75
C GLU A 29 -2.69 -9.14 8.90
N ASN A 30 -3.04 -10.30 8.33
CA ASN A 30 -2.22 -11.52 8.41
C ASN A 30 -1.26 -11.65 7.22
N LYS A 31 -1.36 -10.75 6.23
CA LYS A 31 -0.52 -10.81 5.04
C LYS A 31 0.89 -10.27 5.33
N PRO A 32 1.94 -11.09 5.17
CA PRO A 32 3.31 -10.61 5.30
C PRO A 32 3.58 -9.54 4.25
N CYS A 33 4.26 -8.47 4.66
CA CYS A 33 4.57 -7.40 3.73
C CYS A 33 5.59 -7.87 2.68
N MET A 34 5.19 -7.82 1.42
CA MET A 34 6.07 -8.13 0.28
C MET A 34 6.95 -6.94 -0.14
N SER A 35 6.97 -5.85 0.62
CA SER A 35 7.78 -4.63 0.43
C SER A 35 7.71 -3.95 -0.95
N SER A 36 6.82 -4.37 -1.84
CA SER A 36 6.69 -3.84 -3.20
C SER A 36 6.36 -2.34 -3.20
N TYR A 37 5.56 -1.90 -2.21
CA TYR A 37 5.24 -0.49 -1.98
C TYR A 37 6.19 0.18 -0.98
N HIS A 38 6.87 -0.60 -0.13
CA HIS A 38 7.91 -0.08 0.77
C HIS A 38 9.16 0.38 0.03
N LYS A 39 9.51 -0.27 -1.08
CA LYS A 39 10.64 0.17 -1.91
C LYS A 39 10.39 1.56 -2.51
N LYS A 40 9.16 1.84 -2.95
CA LYS A 40 8.73 3.18 -3.36
C LYS A 40 8.77 4.18 -2.20
N LEU A 41 8.41 3.77 -0.99
CA LEU A 41 8.57 4.60 0.22
C LEU A 41 10.03 4.99 0.46
N THR A 42 11.01 4.09 0.28
CA THR A 42 12.43 4.45 0.49
C THR A 42 13.03 5.28 -0.64
N ASP A 43 12.63 5.06 -1.90
CA ASP A 43 13.14 5.82 -3.03
C ASP A 43 12.57 7.26 -3.09
N SER A 44 11.32 7.47 -2.68
CA SER A 44 10.72 8.82 -2.66
C SER A 44 11.27 9.75 -1.56
N PHE A 45 12.01 9.22 -0.58
CA PHE A 45 12.62 10.02 0.51
C PHE A 45 14.12 10.26 0.34
N LYS A 46 14.77 9.68 -0.69
CA LYS A 46 16.14 10.02 -1.05
C LYS A 46 16.12 11.20 -2.03
N SER A 47 15.94 12.40 -1.48
CA SER A 47 16.28 13.67 -2.14
C SER A 47 17.66 14.14 -1.69
#